data_AF-A0A849DSZ8-F1
#
_entry.id   AF-A0A849DSZ8-F1
#
_cell.length_a   1.000
_cell.length_b   1.000
_cell.length_c   1.000
_cell.angle_alpha   90.00
_cell.angle_beta   90.00
_cell.angle_gamma   90.00
#
_symmetry.space_group_name_H-M   'P 1'
#
loop_
_entity.id
_entity.type
_entity.pdbx_description
1 polymer ?
#
loop_
_entity_poly.entity_id
_entity_poly.type
_entity_poly.pdbx_seq_one_letter_code
_entity_poly.pdbx_strand_id
1 'polypeptide(L)'
;MASSTDRPTVSARPASSRGGGRAARLDQICSQAVELARDAIGADPDHIGPHAGTTTEGDRLVTHQFACLLPGYKGWRWAVTVTRIARSRNVTVCETALLPGPDSLLAPTWIPWQDRLRPGDLGVGDLLPTPSDDDRLIPGYLHSDDPAVEAGLWEPGLGRARVLSREGRAEVATRWYDGDPGPGAAIALAAPSSARCGLCGFYLPLAGSLRQMFGVCGNQYAPDDGHVVSADHGCGANSEVLLDVTAGVDKLPTVYDDSEVETVPEA
;
A
#
# COMPACT_ATOMS: atom_id res chain seq x y z
N MET A 1 6.71 30.39 -8.01
CA MET A 1 7.45 30.30 -6.74
C MET A 1 6.90 29.09 -6.02
N ALA A 2 7.55 27.94 -6.19
CA ALA A 2 7.13 26.68 -5.60
C ALA A 2 7.78 26.54 -4.23
N SER A 3 7.00 26.57 -3.16
CA SER A 3 7.48 26.21 -1.82
C SER A 3 7.26 24.71 -1.64
N SER A 4 8.31 23.95 -1.96
CA SER A 4 8.45 22.56 -1.56
C SER A 4 8.64 22.52 -0.04
N THR A 5 7.63 22.03 0.68
CA THR A 5 7.78 21.65 2.09
C THR A 5 8.07 20.16 2.14
N ASP A 6 9.37 19.86 2.05
CA ASP A 6 9.95 18.55 2.32
C ASP A 6 9.59 18.12 3.75
N ARG A 7 8.77 17.07 3.90
CA ARG A 7 8.56 16.42 5.21
C ARG A 7 9.90 15.79 5.62
N PRO A 8 10.37 15.97 6.87
CA PRO A 8 11.63 15.40 7.28
C PRO A 8 11.49 13.88 7.36
N THR A 9 12.03 13.18 6.36
CA THR A 9 12.37 11.76 6.47
C THR A 9 13.26 11.63 7.69
N VAL A 10 12.83 10.88 8.71
CA VAL A 10 13.71 10.48 9.81
C VAL A 10 14.74 9.52 9.22
N SER A 11 15.78 10.11 8.63
CA SER A 11 16.99 9.40 8.22
C SER A 11 17.60 8.88 9.51
N ALA A 12 17.57 7.56 9.68
CA ALA A 12 18.37 6.90 10.70
C ALA A 12 19.82 7.34 10.47
N ARG A 13 20.35 8.19 11.37
CA ARG A 13 21.76 8.59 11.35
C ARG A 13 22.58 7.30 11.31
N PRO A 14 23.44 7.09 10.30
CA PRO A 14 24.42 6.02 10.40
C PRO A 14 25.19 6.25 11.68
N ALA A 15 25.29 5.21 12.51
CA ALA A 15 26.09 5.24 13.71
C ALA A 15 27.47 5.79 13.33
N SER A 16 27.86 6.92 13.93
CA SER A 16 29.14 7.54 13.61
C SER A 16 30.23 6.51 13.87
N SER A 17 30.93 6.07 12.82
CA SER A 17 32.17 5.32 12.97
C SER A 17 33.10 6.19 13.82
N ARG A 18 33.37 5.75 15.05
CA ARG A 18 34.33 6.44 15.93
C ARG A 18 35.65 6.55 15.18
N GLY A 19 36.15 7.77 15.07
CA GLY A 19 37.34 8.08 14.30
C GLY A 19 38.61 7.41 14.84
N GLY A 20 39.48 7.04 13.90
CA GLY A 20 40.92 7.29 14.03
C GLY A 20 41.78 6.23 14.72
N GLY A 21 41.35 4.98 14.82
CA GLY A 21 42.25 3.87 15.14
C GLY A 21 43.01 3.43 13.88
N ARG A 22 44.34 3.29 13.94
CA ARG A 22 45.12 2.60 12.90
C ARG A 22 44.45 1.25 12.61
N ALA A 23 44.17 0.92 11.35
CA ALA A 23 43.50 -0.33 10.98
C ALA A 23 44.17 -1.49 11.71
N ALA A 24 43.41 -2.16 12.58
CA ALA A 24 43.93 -3.22 13.42
C ALA A 24 44.47 -4.32 12.51
N ARG A 25 45.73 -4.71 12.73
CA ARG A 25 46.34 -5.81 11.99
C ARG A 25 45.70 -7.11 12.47
N LEU A 26 45.33 -7.98 11.54
CA LEU A 26 44.83 -9.31 11.88
C LEU A 26 45.83 -10.03 12.78
N ASP A 27 45.36 -10.39 13.98
CA ASP A 27 46.16 -11.14 14.93
C ASP A 27 46.21 -12.61 14.51
N GLN A 28 47.41 -13.07 14.15
CA GLN A 28 47.61 -14.42 13.61
C GLN A 28 47.23 -15.54 14.59
N ILE A 29 47.41 -15.31 15.89
CA ILE A 29 47.09 -16.32 16.90
C ILE A 29 45.57 -16.44 17.02
N CYS A 30 44.86 -15.30 17.12
CA CYS A 30 43.40 -15.30 17.14
C CYS A 30 42.83 -15.85 15.83
N SER A 31 43.34 -15.45 14.66
CA SER A 31 42.82 -15.93 13.38
C SER A 31 42.98 -17.43 13.13
N GLN A 32 43.90 -18.08 13.84
CA GLN A 32 44.12 -19.53 13.78
C GLN A 32 43.25 -20.31 14.78
N ALA A 33 42.53 -19.64 15.67
CA ALA A 33 41.71 -20.27 16.72
C ALA A 33 40.33 -20.76 16.21
N VAL A 34 40.31 -21.38 15.03
CA VAL A 34 39.07 -21.81 14.35
C VAL A 34 38.30 -22.87 15.16
N GLU A 35 38.99 -23.89 15.67
CA GLU A 35 38.35 -24.96 16.45
C GLU A 35 37.77 -24.44 17.76
N LEU A 36 38.53 -23.61 18.50
CA LEU A 36 38.03 -22.94 19.71
C LEU A 36 36.77 -22.12 19.41
N ALA A 37 36.78 -21.38 18.30
CA ALA A 37 35.63 -20.58 17.88
C ALA A 37 34.45 -21.47 17.47
N ARG A 38 34.69 -22.60 16.81
CA ARG A 38 33.64 -23.55 16.39
C ARG A 38 32.97 -24.19 17.60
N ASP A 39 33.77 -24.68 18.54
CA ASP A 39 33.30 -25.33 19.77
C ASP A 39 32.48 -24.36 20.63
N ALA A 40 32.87 -23.08 20.64
CA ALA A 40 32.20 -22.05 21.43
C ALA A 40 30.76 -21.75 20.99
N ILE A 41 30.37 -22.07 19.75
CA ILE A 41 29.01 -21.81 19.23
C ILE A 41 27.96 -22.51 20.10
N GLY A 42 28.26 -23.70 20.62
CA GLY A 42 27.37 -24.43 21.54
C GLY A 42 26.03 -24.87 20.94
N ALA A 43 25.89 -24.82 19.61
CA ALA A 43 24.75 -25.36 18.87
C ALA A 43 25.00 -26.84 18.47
N ASP A 44 23.96 -27.50 17.97
CA ASP A 44 24.09 -28.81 17.33
C ASP A 44 25.14 -28.74 16.19
N PRO A 45 26.13 -29.64 16.15
CA PRO A 45 27.13 -29.67 15.07
C PRO A 45 26.53 -29.68 13.65
N ASP A 46 25.36 -30.30 13.45
CA ASP A 46 24.68 -30.34 12.16
C ASP A 46 24.18 -28.96 11.71
N HIS A 47 24.01 -28.03 12.65
CA HIS A 47 23.61 -26.64 12.40
C HIS A 47 24.79 -25.68 12.15
N ILE A 48 26.03 -26.17 12.30
CA ILE A 48 27.25 -25.39 12.13
C ILE A 48 27.93 -25.77 10.82
N GLY A 49 27.83 -24.90 9.82
CA GLY A 49 28.43 -25.11 8.51
C GLY A 49 29.94 -24.83 8.45
N PRO A 50 30.52 -24.77 7.23
CA PRO A 50 31.93 -24.50 7.03
C PRO A 50 32.33 -23.12 7.58
N HIS A 51 33.61 -22.98 7.93
CA HIS A 51 34.20 -21.69 8.28
C HIS A 51 34.19 -20.77 7.05
N ALA A 52 33.53 -19.63 7.19
CA ALA A 52 33.27 -18.66 6.12
C ALA A 52 34.28 -17.51 6.08
N GLY A 53 35.15 -17.40 7.09
CA GLY A 53 36.21 -16.40 7.13
C GLY A 53 36.43 -15.79 8.52
N THR A 54 37.34 -14.81 8.58
CA THR A 54 37.62 -14.02 9.78
C THR A 54 37.59 -12.53 9.48
N THR A 55 37.20 -11.72 10.46
CA THR A 55 37.24 -10.26 10.39
C THR A 55 37.98 -9.72 11.61
N THR A 56 38.77 -8.67 11.44
CA THR A 56 39.46 -8.00 12.56
C THR A 56 38.54 -6.92 13.13
N GLU A 57 38.15 -7.05 14.39
CA GLU A 57 37.31 -6.06 15.10
C GLU A 57 38.16 -5.03 15.86
N GLY A 58 39.40 -5.40 16.19
CA GLY A 58 40.31 -4.57 16.98
C GLY A 58 41.67 -5.23 17.20
N ASP A 59 42.53 -4.59 17.99
CA ASP A 59 43.83 -5.16 18.34
C ASP A 59 43.63 -6.46 19.15
N ARG A 60 44.12 -7.58 18.61
CA ARG A 60 43.94 -8.92 19.20
C ARG A 60 42.48 -9.29 19.43
N LEU A 61 41.58 -8.83 18.56
CA LEU A 61 40.15 -9.14 18.59
C LEU A 61 39.70 -9.55 17.18
N VAL A 62 39.30 -10.80 17.01
CA VAL A 62 38.98 -11.40 15.72
C VAL A 62 37.66 -12.13 15.78
N THR A 63 36.78 -11.89 14.82
CA THR A 63 35.51 -12.60 14.67
C THR A 63 35.67 -13.72 13.64
N HIS A 64 35.43 -14.96 14.04
CA HIS A 64 35.29 -16.10 13.14
C HIS A 64 33.84 -16.22 12.69
N GLN A 65 33.62 -16.44 11.40
CA GLN A 65 32.29 -16.65 10.84
C GLN A 65 32.15 -18.10 10.36
N PHE A 66 31.01 -18.72 10.62
CA PHE A 66 30.64 -20.03 10.09
C PHE A 66 29.26 -19.95 9.46
N ALA A 67 29.03 -20.67 8.37
CA ALA A 67 27.70 -20.73 7.76
C ALA A 67 26.68 -21.31 8.77
N CYS A 68 25.49 -20.71 8.86
CA CYS A 68 24.40 -21.27 9.65
C CYS A 68 23.59 -22.28 8.82
N LEU A 69 23.42 -23.49 9.34
CA LEU A 69 22.61 -24.54 8.70
C LEU A 69 21.26 -24.75 9.41
N LEU A 70 20.89 -23.89 10.37
CA LEU A 70 19.58 -23.93 11.01
C LEU A 70 18.45 -23.68 9.98
N PRO A 71 17.39 -24.51 9.97
CA PRO A 71 16.18 -24.22 9.21
C PRO A 71 15.61 -22.83 9.58
N GLY A 72 15.28 -22.03 8.57
CA GLY A 72 14.76 -20.66 8.73
C GLY A 72 15.82 -19.55 8.77
N TYR A 73 17.10 -19.89 8.95
CA TYR A 73 18.21 -18.93 9.01
C TYR A 73 19.05 -18.93 7.73
N LYS A 74 18.40 -19.02 6.56
CA LYS A 74 19.08 -19.04 5.26
C LYS A 74 19.94 -17.79 5.09
N GLY A 75 21.23 -17.98 4.78
CA GLY A 75 22.20 -16.90 4.56
C GLY A 75 22.81 -16.32 5.83
N TRP A 76 22.35 -16.73 7.03
CA TRP A 76 22.90 -16.26 8.30
C TRP A 76 24.23 -16.95 8.62
N ARG A 77 24.99 -16.34 9.54
CA ARG A 77 26.32 -16.81 9.96
C ARG A 77 26.42 -16.82 11.48
N TRP A 78 26.99 -17.89 12.02
CA TRP A 78 27.50 -17.89 13.38
C TRP A 78 28.74 -17.01 13.42
N ALA A 79 28.75 -16.02 14.28
CA ALA A 79 29.87 -15.12 14.51
C ALA A 79 30.40 -15.36 15.92
N VAL A 80 31.69 -15.69 16.03
CA VAL A 80 32.35 -15.95 17.30
C VAL A 80 33.56 -15.05 17.41
N THR A 81 33.48 -14.10 18.34
CA THR A 81 34.55 -13.15 18.58
C THR A 81 35.50 -13.73 19.61
N VAL A 82 36.78 -13.81 19.27
CA VAL A 82 37.85 -14.30 20.14
C VAL A 82 38.90 -13.21 20.37
N THR A 83 39.55 -13.28 21.53
CA THR A 83 40.60 -12.33 21.91
C THR A 83 41.74 -13.00 22.66
N ARG A 84 42.85 -12.30 22.83
CA ARG A 84 43.95 -12.68 23.72
C ARG A 84 44.59 -11.46 24.37
N ILE A 85 45.09 -11.64 25.58
CA ILE A 85 45.89 -10.61 26.25
C ILE A 85 47.26 -10.43 25.59
N ALA A 86 47.90 -9.27 25.80
CA ALA A 86 49.20 -8.95 25.22
C ALA A 86 50.24 -10.02 25.56
N ARG A 87 51.07 -10.40 24.58
CA ARG A 87 52.17 -11.38 24.71
C ARG A 87 51.76 -12.81 25.11
N SER A 88 50.48 -13.07 25.40
CA SER A 88 49.95 -14.41 25.61
C SER A 88 49.63 -15.09 24.29
N ARG A 89 49.77 -16.42 24.25
CA ARG A 89 49.28 -17.28 23.18
C ARG A 89 47.91 -17.91 23.50
N ASN A 90 47.40 -17.69 24.72
CA ASN A 90 46.10 -18.21 25.13
C ASN A 90 44.98 -17.33 24.55
N VAL A 91 44.10 -17.94 23.75
CA VAL A 91 42.94 -17.29 23.13
C VAL A 91 41.69 -17.62 23.94
N THR A 92 40.83 -16.64 24.16
CA THR A 92 39.57 -16.75 24.90
C THR A 92 38.42 -16.25 24.03
N VAL A 93 37.22 -16.78 24.26
CA VAL A 93 36.00 -16.36 23.56
C VAL A 93 35.41 -15.14 24.28
N CYS A 94 35.04 -14.12 23.52
CA CYS A 94 34.33 -12.93 24.02
C CYS A 94 32.82 -13.11 23.95
N GLU A 95 32.32 -13.50 22.77
CA GLU A 95 30.89 -13.63 22.50
C GLU A 95 30.64 -14.59 21.34
N THR A 96 29.42 -15.13 21.31
CA THR A 96 28.87 -15.86 20.18
C THR A 96 27.53 -15.26 19.81
N ALA A 97 27.30 -15.05 18.51
CA ALA A 97 26.09 -14.45 17.99
C ALA A 97 25.69 -15.12 16.67
N LEU A 98 24.39 -15.10 16.36
CA LEU A 98 23.88 -15.46 15.05
C LEU A 98 23.53 -14.16 14.32
N LEU A 99 24.29 -13.85 13.27
CA LEU A 99 24.20 -12.58 12.55
C LEU A 99 23.77 -12.79 11.09
N PRO A 100 23.03 -11.84 10.50
CA PRO A 100 22.66 -11.94 9.10
C PRO A 100 23.89 -11.78 8.20
N GLY A 101 24.04 -12.68 7.22
CA GLY A 101 25.01 -12.56 6.16
C GLY A 101 24.45 -11.77 4.97
N PRO A 102 25.25 -11.61 3.89
CA PRO A 102 24.84 -10.87 2.69
C PRO A 102 23.62 -11.48 1.98
N ASP A 103 23.44 -12.79 2.12
CA ASP A 103 22.34 -13.55 1.50
C ASP A 103 21.19 -13.83 2.49
N SER A 104 21.20 -13.18 3.66
CA SER A 104 20.17 -13.36 4.68
C SER A 104 18.85 -12.74 4.25
N LEU A 105 17.77 -13.50 4.45
CA LEU A 105 16.43 -12.95 4.43
C LEU A 105 16.21 -12.12 5.70
N LEU A 106 16.13 -10.80 5.52
CA LEU A 106 15.83 -9.84 6.59
C LEU A 106 14.36 -9.42 6.53
N ALA A 107 13.82 -9.03 7.69
CA ALA A 107 12.52 -8.39 7.73
C ALA A 107 12.55 -7.08 6.92
N PRO A 108 11.45 -6.72 6.24
CA PRO A 108 11.35 -5.41 5.60
C PRO A 108 11.48 -4.30 6.64
N THR A 109 11.79 -3.10 6.16
CA THR A 109 11.84 -1.92 7.03
C THR A 109 10.47 -1.71 7.69
N TRP A 110 10.47 -1.46 8.99
CA TRP A 110 9.24 -1.19 9.72
C TRP A 110 8.64 0.15 9.25
N ILE A 111 7.36 0.12 8.92
CA ILE A 111 6.58 1.29 8.48
C ILE A 111 5.50 1.56 9.54
N PRO A 112 5.22 2.82 9.96
CA PRO A 112 4.10 3.11 10.87
C PRO A 112 2.77 2.54 10.37
N TRP A 113 1.90 2.09 11.27
CA TRP A 113 0.63 1.44 10.89
C TRP A 113 -0.24 2.33 9.98
N GLN A 114 -0.26 3.64 10.24
CA GLN A 114 -1.02 4.63 9.47
C GLN A 114 -0.58 4.69 8.00
N ASP A 115 0.71 4.47 7.74
CA ASP A 115 1.30 4.49 6.40
C ASP A 115 1.14 3.14 5.69
N ARG A 116 0.59 2.13 6.38
CA ARG A 116 0.26 0.82 5.79
C ARG A 116 -1.18 0.75 5.31
N LEU A 117 -2.05 1.66 5.74
CA LEU A 117 -3.46 1.65 5.41
C LEU A 117 -3.67 1.83 3.92
N ARG A 118 -4.55 0.99 3.38
CA ARG A 118 -5.00 1.00 1.99
C ARG A 118 -6.49 1.27 1.91
N PRO A 119 -6.97 1.78 0.75
CA PRO A 119 -8.39 1.83 0.48
C PRO A 119 -9.03 0.44 0.70
N GLY A 120 -10.09 0.38 1.50
CA GLY A 120 -10.79 -0.86 1.84
C GLY A 120 -10.36 -1.54 3.14
N ASP A 121 -9.28 -1.07 3.80
CA ASP A 121 -8.82 -1.67 5.07
C ASP A 121 -9.74 -1.36 6.26
N LEU A 122 -10.61 -0.36 6.15
CA LEU A 122 -11.54 0.03 7.21
C LEU A 122 -12.88 -0.72 7.07
N GLY A 123 -13.31 -1.35 8.15
CA GLY A 123 -14.58 -2.04 8.29
C GLY A 123 -15.58 -1.32 9.20
N VAL A 124 -16.69 -2.03 9.48
CA VAL A 124 -17.75 -1.51 10.36
C VAL A 124 -17.23 -1.38 11.79
N GLY A 125 -17.27 -0.16 12.32
CA GLY A 125 -16.86 0.14 13.70
C GLY A 125 -15.41 0.60 13.84
N ASP A 126 -14.61 0.55 12.76
CA ASP A 126 -13.25 1.08 12.79
C ASP A 126 -13.27 2.61 12.84
N LEU A 127 -12.39 3.15 13.68
CA LEU A 127 -12.13 4.59 13.76
C LEU A 127 -10.74 4.86 13.20
N LEU A 128 -10.66 5.68 12.16
CA LEU A 128 -9.40 6.21 11.66
C LEU A 128 -9.20 7.63 12.20
N PRO A 129 -8.35 7.84 13.21
CA PRO A 129 -8.10 9.17 13.75
C PRO A 129 -7.44 10.04 12.69
N THR A 130 -8.01 11.22 12.48
CA THR A 130 -7.41 12.21 11.58
C THR A 130 -6.37 13.03 12.33
N PRO A 131 -5.14 13.18 11.80
CA PRO A 131 -4.15 14.08 12.36
C PRO A 131 -4.67 15.51 12.47
N SER A 132 -4.15 16.27 13.43
CA SER A 132 -4.50 17.68 13.59
C SER A 132 -3.97 18.56 12.44
N ASP A 133 -2.90 18.12 11.80
CA ASP A 133 -2.13 18.75 10.72
C ASP A 133 -2.35 18.05 9.37
N ASP A 134 -3.54 17.50 9.13
CA ASP A 134 -3.91 16.95 7.82
C ASP A 134 -4.19 18.09 6.82
N ASP A 135 -3.27 18.29 5.88
CA ASP A 135 -3.30 19.36 4.85
C ASP A 135 -4.55 19.29 3.95
N ARG A 136 -5.21 18.13 3.89
CA ARG A 136 -6.46 17.96 3.14
C ARG A 136 -7.64 18.62 3.83
N LEU A 137 -7.49 19.11 5.06
CA LEU A 137 -8.55 19.71 5.85
C LEU A 137 -8.19 21.13 6.29
N ILE A 138 -9.18 22.03 6.23
CA ILE A 138 -9.10 23.36 6.85
C ILE A 138 -10.24 23.51 7.88
N PRO A 139 -10.05 24.32 8.94
CA PRO A 139 -11.14 24.69 9.82
C PRO A 139 -12.31 25.30 9.04
N GLY A 140 -13.53 24.85 9.32
CA GLY A 140 -14.70 25.24 8.53
C GLY A 140 -15.13 26.69 8.69
N TYR A 141 -14.67 27.38 9.74
CA TYR A 141 -14.92 28.82 9.93
C TYR A 141 -13.97 29.72 9.12
N LEU A 142 -12.94 29.16 8.48
CA LEU A 142 -12.09 29.89 7.55
C LEU A 142 -12.76 29.98 6.19
N HIS A 143 -12.42 31.04 5.43
CA HIS A 143 -12.87 31.18 4.05
C HIS A 143 -12.42 29.98 3.21
N SER A 144 -13.39 29.30 2.61
CA SER A 144 -13.21 28.15 1.74
C SER A 144 -13.41 28.55 0.28
N ASP A 145 -12.55 28.05 -0.62
CA ASP A 145 -12.76 28.21 -2.07
C ASP A 145 -13.90 27.32 -2.63
N ASP A 146 -14.82 26.86 -1.78
CA ASP A 146 -15.98 26.04 -2.18
C ASP A 146 -17.27 26.81 -1.91
N PRO A 147 -18.01 27.23 -2.96
CA PRO A 147 -19.25 27.99 -2.82
C PRO A 147 -20.30 27.28 -1.96
N ALA A 148 -20.35 25.94 -1.94
CA ALA A 148 -21.31 25.22 -1.10
C ALA A 148 -20.93 25.24 0.38
N VAL A 149 -19.65 25.38 0.70
CA VAL A 149 -19.20 25.61 2.08
C VAL A 149 -19.55 27.05 2.50
N GLU A 150 -19.22 28.04 1.68
CA GLU A 150 -19.47 29.44 1.99
C GLU A 150 -20.95 29.76 2.16
N ALA A 151 -21.82 29.17 1.33
CA ALA A 151 -23.27 29.32 1.47
C ALA A 151 -23.80 28.78 2.82
N GLY A 152 -23.14 27.78 3.40
CA GLY A 152 -23.50 27.20 4.69
C GLY A 152 -22.93 27.94 5.91
N LEU A 153 -22.04 28.92 5.70
CA LEU A 153 -21.41 29.70 6.77
C LEU A 153 -22.22 30.93 7.22
N TRP A 154 -23.47 31.04 6.77
CA TRP A 154 -24.38 32.14 7.13
C TRP A 154 -24.54 32.34 8.65
N GLU A 155 -24.33 31.29 9.46
CA GLU A 155 -24.31 31.38 10.93
C GLU A 155 -23.02 30.77 11.53
N PRO A 156 -22.16 31.58 12.17
CA PRO A 156 -20.98 31.09 12.89
C PRO A 156 -21.39 30.09 13.99
N GLY A 157 -20.92 28.85 13.89
CA GLY A 157 -21.17 27.78 14.87
C GLY A 157 -22.10 26.65 14.40
N LEU A 158 -22.77 26.81 13.25
CA LEU A 158 -23.62 25.76 12.67
C LEU A 158 -22.98 24.98 11.50
N GLY A 159 -21.77 25.37 11.09
CA GLY A 159 -21.01 24.70 10.04
C GLY A 159 -20.23 23.47 10.53
N ARG A 160 -19.64 22.72 9.58
CA ARG A 160 -18.72 21.61 9.89
C ARG A 160 -17.45 22.16 10.56
N ALA A 161 -16.94 21.47 11.58
CA ALA A 161 -15.71 21.89 12.28
C ALA A 161 -14.49 21.98 11.35
N ARG A 162 -14.40 21.06 10.38
CA ARG A 162 -13.41 21.07 9.31
C ARG A 162 -14.08 20.73 7.98
N VAL A 163 -13.53 21.26 6.89
CA VAL A 163 -13.96 20.99 5.51
C VAL A 163 -12.73 20.64 4.67
N LEU A 164 -12.94 20.03 3.50
CA LEU A 164 -11.82 19.76 2.59
C LEU A 164 -11.14 21.07 2.19
N SER A 165 -9.82 21.10 2.27
CA SER A 165 -8.99 22.16 1.70
C SER A 165 -9.08 22.14 0.17
N ARG A 166 -8.58 23.20 -0.48
CA ARG A 166 -8.47 23.22 -1.94
C ARG A 166 -7.61 22.05 -2.47
N GLU A 167 -6.52 21.74 -1.78
CA GLU A 167 -5.65 20.61 -2.10
C GLU A 167 -6.38 19.28 -1.94
N GLY A 168 -7.07 19.08 -0.81
CA GLY A 168 -7.89 17.88 -0.60
C GLY A 168 -8.97 17.69 -1.67
N ARG A 169 -9.60 18.77 -2.15
CA ARG A 169 -10.54 18.70 -3.28
C ARG A 169 -9.85 18.36 -4.61
N ALA A 170 -8.66 18.89 -4.86
CA ALA A 170 -7.89 18.59 -6.08
C ALA A 170 -7.42 17.13 -6.10
N GLU A 171 -6.97 16.58 -4.97
CA GLU A 171 -6.62 15.17 -4.84
C GLU A 171 -7.83 14.25 -5.07
N VAL A 172 -8.98 14.60 -4.50
CA VAL A 172 -10.24 13.87 -4.73
C VAL A 172 -10.61 13.89 -6.21
N ALA A 173 -10.59 15.07 -6.84
CA ALA A 173 -10.91 15.22 -8.26
C ALA A 173 -9.99 14.36 -9.14
N THR A 174 -8.68 14.40 -8.88
CA THR A 174 -7.68 13.60 -9.63
C THR A 174 -7.97 12.10 -9.47
N ARG A 175 -8.11 11.62 -8.23
CA ARG A 175 -8.37 10.19 -7.96
C ARG A 175 -9.67 9.70 -8.59
N TRP A 176 -10.72 10.50 -8.58
CA TRP A 176 -12.01 10.11 -9.18
C TRP A 176 -11.98 10.16 -10.71
N TYR A 177 -11.33 11.16 -11.30
CA TYR A 177 -11.25 11.29 -12.75
C TYR A 177 -10.33 10.25 -13.39
N ASP A 178 -9.24 9.88 -12.71
CA ASP A 178 -8.29 8.88 -13.21
C ASP A 178 -8.71 7.44 -12.85
N GLY A 179 -9.70 7.27 -11.97
CA GLY A 179 -10.19 5.98 -11.51
C GLY A 179 -11.38 5.44 -12.30
N ASP A 180 -12.02 4.40 -11.76
CA ASP A 180 -13.21 3.76 -12.34
C ASP A 180 -14.39 4.72 -12.62
N PRO A 181 -14.61 5.79 -11.82
CA PRO A 181 -15.63 6.77 -12.15
C PRO A 181 -15.27 7.77 -13.27
N GLY A 182 -14.05 7.65 -13.79
CA GLY A 182 -13.48 8.50 -14.82
C GLY A 182 -13.94 8.13 -16.23
N PRO A 183 -13.68 9.00 -17.23
CA PRO A 183 -13.97 8.70 -18.63
C PRO A 183 -13.06 7.62 -19.22
N GLY A 184 -11.93 7.35 -18.58
CA GLY A 184 -10.96 6.33 -19.01
C GLY A 184 -11.31 4.90 -18.58
N ALA A 185 -12.34 4.72 -17.73
CA ALA A 185 -12.74 3.41 -17.26
C ALA A 185 -13.23 2.51 -18.41
N ALA A 186 -13.01 1.20 -18.30
CA ALA A 186 -13.36 0.27 -19.37
C ALA A 186 -14.86 0.34 -19.76
N ILE A 187 -15.74 0.54 -18.77
CA ILE A 187 -17.17 0.73 -18.99
C ILE A 187 -17.48 2.03 -19.74
N ALA A 188 -16.79 3.12 -19.41
CA ALA A 188 -16.93 4.42 -20.07
C ALA A 188 -16.45 4.40 -21.52
N LEU A 189 -15.37 3.66 -21.80
CA LEU A 189 -14.86 3.45 -23.15
C LEU A 189 -15.79 2.58 -24.00
N ALA A 190 -16.48 1.61 -23.38
CA ALA A 190 -17.45 0.75 -24.06
C ALA A 190 -18.79 1.45 -24.33
N ALA A 191 -19.14 2.48 -23.56
CA ALA A 191 -20.36 3.25 -23.74
C ALA A 191 -20.29 4.15 -25.00
N PRO A 192 -21.40 4.31 -25.76
CA PRO A 192 -21.44 5.19 -26.93
C PRO A 192 -20.91 6.59 -26.63
N SER A 193 -20.14 7.18 -27.55
CA SER A 193 -19.46 8.47 -27.30
C SER A 193 -20.41 9.63 -26.98
N SER A 194 -21.66 9.56 -27.43
CA SER A 194 -22.73 10.51 -27.11
C SER A 194 -23.40 10.26 -25.76
N ALA A 195 -23.27 9.07 -25.19
CA ALA A 195 -23.95 8.63 -23.96
C ALA A 195 -23.13 8.97 -22.71
N ARG A 196 -22.85 10.27 -22.50
CA ARG A 196 -22.05 10.76 -21.36
C ARG A 196 -22.93 11.21 -20.20
N CYS A 197 -22.43 11.01 -18.98
CA CYS A 197 -23.17 11.27 -17.74
C CYS A 197 -23.67 12.72 -17.64
N GLY A 198 -22.88 13.72 -18.04
CA GLY A 198 -23.24 15.13 -17.96
C GLY A 198 -24.42 15.55 -18.85
N LEU A 199 -24.82 14.70 -19.81
CA LEU A 199 -26.01 14.87 -20.64
C LEU A 199 -27.14 13.88 -20.27
N CYS A 200 -26.91 13.00 -19.29
CA CYS A 200 -27.85 11.98 -18.87
C CYS A 200 -28.87 12.57 -17.88
N GLY A 201 -30.15 12.24 -18.05
CA GLY A 201 -31.21 12.62 -17.13
C GLY A 201 -31.09 12.02 -15.72
N PHE A 202 -30.31 10.94 -15.56
CA PHE A 202 -30.04 10.31 -14.26
C PHE A 202 -28.82 10.89 -13.52
N TYR A 203 -28.16 11.90 -14.07
CA TYR A 203 -27.00 12.53 -13.46
C TYR A 203 -27.41 13.58 -12.44
N LEU A 204 -27.06 13.36 -11.17
CA LEU A 204 -27.33 14.26 -10.07
C LEU A 204 -26.06 15.08 -9.78
N PRO A 205 -25.96 16.36 -10.19
CA PRO A 205 -24.72 17.12 -10.04
C PRO A 205 -24.38 17.34 -8.57
N LEU A 206 -23.11 17.21 -8.20
CA LEU A 206 -22.66 17.55 -6.84
C LEU A 206 -22.90 19.03 -6.52
N ALA A 207 -22.83 19.39 -5.25
CA ALA A 207 -22.79 20.78 -4.82
C ALA A 207 -21.35 21.33 -4.88
N GLY A 208 -21.23 22.65 -4.88
CA GLY A 208 -19.94 23.30 -4.64
C GLY A 208 -18.98 23.28 -5.82
N SER A 209 -17.68 23.36 -5.52
CA SER A 209 -16.65 23.55 -6.55
C SER A 209 -16.47 22.34 -7.48
N LEU A 210 -16.87 21.14 -7.06
CA LEU A 210 -16.75 19.92 -7.87
C LEU A 210 -17.93 19.70 -8.83
N ARG A 211 -19.00 20.48 -8.71
CA ARG A 211 -20.25 20.35 -9.49
C ARG A 211 -20.05 20.30 -11.00
N GLN A 212 -19.05 21.01 -11.52
CA GLN A 212 -18.83 21.11 -12.96
C GLN A 212 -18.29 19.81 -13.57
N MET A 213 -17.60 18.98 -12.77
CA MET A 213 -16.94 17.77 -13.24
C MET A 213 -17.58 16.49 -12.72
N PHE A 214 -18.27 16.53 -11.58
CA PHE A 214 -18.73 15.32 -10.90
C PHE A 214 -20.19 15.40 -10.43
N GLY A 215 -20.84 14.25 -10.47
CA GLY A 215 -22.21 14.02 -10.04
C GLY A 215 -22.37 12.59 -9.54
N VAL A 216 -23.56 12.21 -9.11
CA VAL A 216 -23.92 10.85 -8.70
C VAL A 216 -24.85 10.25 -9.75
N CYS A 217 -24.62 8.99 -10.11
CA CYS A 217 -25.57 8.25 -10.94
C CYS A 217 -26.79 7.85 -10.08
N GLY A 218 -28.00 8.22 -10.53
CA GLY A 218 -29.25 7.81 -9.89
C GLY A 218 -30.04 6.78 -10.70
N ASN A 219 -29.41 6.07 -11.63
CA ASN A 219 -30.08 5.02 -12.40
C ASN A 219 -29.85 3.67 -11.72
N GLN A 220 -30.89 3.13 -11.06
CA GLN A 220 -30.85 1.83 -10.38
C GLN A 220 -30.41 0.63 -11.25
N TYR A 221 -30.48 0.76 -12.57
CA TYR A 221 -30.04 -0.28 -13.52
C TYR A 221 -28.58 -0.12 -13.95
N ALA A 222 -27.98 1.05 -13.70
CA ALA A 222 -26.57 1.27 -13.96
C ALA A 222 -25.72 0.58 -12.87
N PRO A 223 -24.56 0.01 -13.22
CA PRO A 223 -23.63 -0.51 -12.22
C PRO A 223 -23.11 0.58 -11.27
N ASP A 224 -23.09 1.83 -11.71
CA ASP A 224 -22.62 2.98 -10.94
C ASP A 224 -23.71 3.65 -10.09
N ASP A 225 -24.90 3.07 -9.94
CA ASP A 225 -25.97 3.64 -9.11
C ASP A 225 -25.45 3.99 -7.70
N GLY A 226 -25.76 5.20 -7.23
CA GLY A 226 -25.29 5.71 -5.94
C GLY A 226 -23.80 6.05 -5.88
N HIS A 227 -23.03 5.90 -6.96
CA HIS A 227 -21.62 6.24 -7.02
C HIS A 227 -21.41 7.60 -7.67
N VAL A 228 -20.35 8.28 -7.23
CA VAL A 228 -19.87 9.49 -7.91
C VAL A 228 -19.30 9.09 -9.26
N VAL A 229 -19.59 9.85 -10.31
CA VAL A 229 -19.08 9.70 -11.68
C VAL A 229 -18.67 11.05 -12.25
N SER A 230 -17.67 11.06 -13.13
CA SER A 230 -17.29 12.23 -13.91
C SER A 230 -18.36 12.57 -14.97
N ALA A 231 -18.47 13.84 -15.35
CA ALA A 231 -19.47 14.31 -16.32
C ALA A 231 -19.26 13.68 -17.72
N ASP A 232 -18.05 13.25 -18.04
CA ASP A 232 -17.67 12.56 -19.28
C ASP A 232 -17.54 11.03 -19.10
N HIS A 233 -17.96 10.48 -17.96
CA HIS A 233 -18.14 9.04 -17.77
C HIS A 233 -19.31 8.50 -18.60
N GLY A 234 -19.37 7.18 -18.79
CA GLY A 234 -20.51 6.50 -19.42
C GLY A 234 -20.69 5.08 -18.87
N CYS A 235 -21.89 4.75 -18.42
CA CYS A 235 -22.20 3.42 -17.86
C CYS A 235 -22.96 2.50 -18.83
N GLY A 236 -23.34 3.01 -20.01
CA GLY A 236 -24.19 2.30 -20.98
C GLY A 236 -25.70 2.37 -20.70
N ALA A 237 -26.10 2.63 -19.46
CA ALA A 237 -27.51 2.84 -19.07
C ALA A 237 -27.92 4.34 -19.10
N ASN A 238 -27.58 5.02 -20.20
CA ASN A 238 -27.85 6.45 -20.37
C ASN A 238 -29.32 6.71 -20.77
N SER A 239 -29.90 7.83 -20.32
CA SER A 239 -31.31 8.17 -20.59
C SER A 239 -31.64 8.32 -22.07
N GLU A 240 -30.65 8.64 -22.90
CA GLU A 240 -30.80 8.92 -24.34
C GLU A 240 -30.42 7.72 -25.23
N VAL A 241 -30.06 6.56 -24.66
CA VAL A 241 -29.88 5.33 -25.43
C VAL A 241 -31.25 4.72 -25.71
N LEU A 242 -31.90 5.27 -26.74
CA LEU A 242 -33.20 4.81 -27.21
C LEU A 242 -32.98 3.72 -28.26
N LEU A 243 -33.52 2.53 -28.02
CA LEU A 243 -33.58 1.48 -29.04
C LEU A 243 -34.62 1.90 -30.09
N ASP A 244 -34.23 1.86 -31.36
CA ASP A 244 -35.19 2.00 -32.45
C ASP A 244 -36.01 0.69 -32.52
N VAL A 245 -37.24 0.73 -32.00
CA VAL A 245 -38.13 -0.44 -31.86
C VAL A 245 -38.64 -0.95 -33.22
N THR A 246 -38.14 -0.40 -34.33
CA THR A 246 -38.54 -0.78 -35.69
C THR A 246 -37.89 -2.06 -36.22
N ALA A 247 -36.93 -2.65 -35.51
CA ALA A 247 -36.46 -4.00 -35.83
C ALA A 247 -37.55 -5.02 -35.42
N GLY A 248 -38.43 -5.34 -36.38
CA GLY A 248 -39.41 -6.40 -36.24
C GLY A 248 -38.73 -7.67 -35.73
N VAL A 249 -39.17 -8.16 -34.57
CA VAL A 249 -38.75 -9.48 -34.09
C VAL A 249 -39.25 -10.48 -35.13
N ASP A 250 -38.34 -11.20 -35.77
CA ASP A 250 -38.70 -12.36 -36.57
C ASP A 250 -39.46 -13.31 -35.67
N LYS A 251 -40.79 -13.30 -35.79
CA LYS A 251 -41.64 -14.29 -35.13
C LYS A 251 -41.22 -15.64 -35.68
N LEU A 252 -40.49 -16.40 -34.86
CA LEU A 252 -40.28 -17.82 -35.12
C LEU A 252 -41.68 -18.44 -35.36
N PRO A 253 -41.83 -19.30 -36.38
CA PRO A 253 -43.09 -19.96 -36.62
C PRO A 253 -43.49 -20.70 -35.35
N THR A 254 -44.75 -20.55 -34.94
CA THR A 254 -45.30 -21.31 -33.81
C THR A 254 -45.19 -22.80 -34.15
N VAL A 255 -44.31 -23.51 -33.46
CA VAL A 255 -44.17 -24.97 -33.58
C VAL A 255 -45.23 -25.58 -32.66
N TYR A 256 -46.24 -26.21 -33.24
CA TYR A 256 -47.17 -27.07 -32.52
C TYR A 256 -46.60 -28.49 -32.50
N ASP A 257 -46.41 -29.06 -31.31
CA ASP A 257 -46.09 -30.48 -31.16
C ASP A 257 -47.38 -31.27 -30.95
N ASP A 258 -48.03 -31.62 -32.06
CA ASP A 258 -49.29 -32.35 -32.07
C ASP A 258 -49.11 -33.85 -31.74
N SER A 259 -47.90 -34.28 -31.34
CA SER A 259 -47.55 -35.69 -31.07
C SER A 259 -47.58 -36.08 -29.59
N GLU A 260 -47.65 -35.12 -28.66
CA GLU A 260 -47.89 -35.42 -27.26
C GLU A 260 -49.38 -35.68 -26.99
N VAL A 261 -49.72 -36.94 -26.74
CA VAL A 261 -51.06 -37.35 -26.27
C VAL A 261 -51.00 -37.57 -24.76
N GLU A 262 -51.59 -36.65 -23.99
CA GLU A 262 -51.82 -36.86 -22.56
C GLU A 262 -52.91 -37.92 -22.37
N THR A 263 -52.53 -39.13 -21.94
CA THR A 263 -53.49 -40.18 -21.64
C THR A 263 -54.13 -39.94 -20.28
N VAL A 264 -55.38 -39.48 -20.28
CA VAL A 264 -56.20 -39.35 -19.08
C VAL A 264 -56.78 -40.72 -18.72
N PRO A 265 -56.54 -41.27 -17.51
CA PRO A 265 -57.13 -42.54 -17.10
C PRO A 265 -58.65 -42.37 -16.89
N GLU A 266 -59.44 -43.25 -17.49
CA GLU A 266 -60.90 -43.32 -17.25
C GLU A 266 -61.20 -43.77 -15.82
N ALA A 267 -62.21 -43.14 -15.21
CA ALA A 267 -62.63 -43.33 -13.82
C ALA A 267 -63.45 -44.61 -13.58
#